data_AF-A0A956C940-F1
#
_entry.id   AF-A0A956C940-F1
#
_cell.length_a   1.000
_cell.length_b   1.000
_cell.length_c   1.000
_cell.angle_alpha   90.00
_cell.angle_beta   90.00
_cell.angle_gamma   90.00
#
_symmetry.space_group_name_H-M   'P 1'
#
loop_
_entity.id
_entity.type
_entity.pdbx_description
1 polymer ?
#
loop_
_entity_poly.entity_id
_entity_poly.type
_entity_poly.pdbx_seq_one_letter_code
_entity_poly.pdbx_strand_id
1 'polypeptide(L)'
;MKLGVPMGGQLGEHRGMHVTVTVTVRGKRVPVEQVSDRRAAAAFEQAARDVGKRLGAVKCPEHRKPPTNVRVHFEPNGAADLAYDSCCEKLGQAVQKALG
;
A
#
# COMPACT_ATOMS: atom_id res chain seq x y z
N MET A 1 -26.07 -10.78 5.54
CA MET A 1 -25.45 -11.05 6.86
C MET A 1 -24.14 -10.28 6.87
N LYS A 2 -24.05 -9.24 7.72
CA LYS A 2 -22.95 -8.27 7.78
C LYS A 2 -21.69 -8.97 8.30
N LEU A 3 -20.67 -9.16 7.45
CA LEU A 3 -19.31 -9.37 7.94
C LEU A 3 -18.63 -8.00 7.99
N GLY A 4 -18.75 -7.38 9.17
CA GLY A 4 -17.92 -6.25 9.55
C GLY A 4 -16.47 -6.72 9.64
N VAL A 5 -15.61 -6.11 8.84
CA VAL A 5 -14.17 -6.26 8.96
C VAL A 5 -13.72 -5.35 10.10
N PRO A 6 -13.14 -5.90 11.19
CA PRO A 6 -12.69 -5.08 12.31
C PRO A 6 -11.47 -4.22 11.93
N MET A 7 -11.49 -3.00 12.45
CA MET A 7 -10.38 -2.06 12.51
C MET A 7 -9.23 -2.62 13.37
N GLY A 8 -8.00 -2.25 13.03
CA GLY A 8 -6.88 -2.27 13.98
C GLY A 8 -5.60 -2.83 13.40
N GLY A 9 -4.65 -1.93 13.09
CA GLY A 9 -3.31 -2.26 12.61
C GLY A 9 -2.56 -1.03 12.09
N GLN A 10 -2.61 0.10 12.81
CA GLN A 10 -1.85 1.31 12.47
C GLN A 10 -0.37 1.06 12.77
N LEU A 11 0.35 0.51 11.79
CA LEU A 11 1.81 0.42 11.83
C LEU A 11 2.41 1.72 11.26
N GLY A 12 2.85 2.58 12.18
CA GLY A 12 3.88 3.60 11.93
C GLY A 12 3.39 4.97 11.48
N GLU A 13 3.18 5.88 12.43
CA GLU A 13 3.15 7.33 12.18
C GLU A 13 4.56 7.84 11.84
N HIS A 14 4.92 7.72 10.56
CA HIS A 14 5.92 8.59 9.96
C HIS A 14 5.16 9.79 9.38
N ARG A 15 5.52 11.02 9.78
CA ARG A 15 4.95 12.26 9.23
C ARG A 15 4.75 12.13 7.70
N GLY A 16 3.49 11.98 7.29
CA GLY A 16 3.03 12.28 5.94
C GLY A 16 2.32 11.18 5.15
N MET A 17 2.41 9.88 5.47
CA MET A 17 1.79 8.87 4.58
C MET A 17 1.58 7.50 5.24
N HIS A 18 0.32 7.15 5.52
CA HIS A 18 -0.03 5.79 5.94
C HIS A 18 -0.10 4.87 4.72
N VAL A 19 0.75 3.84 4.70
CA VAL A 19 0.72 2.76 3.71
C VAL A 19 0.12 1.53 4.38
N THR A 20 -1.05 1.11 3.91
CA THR A 20 -1.72 -0.12 4.38
C THR A 20 -1.36 -1.26 3.44
N VAL A 21 -0.95 -2.40 4.00
CA VAL A 21 -0.55 -3.57 3.23
C VAL A 21 -1.51 -4.71 3.50
N THR A 22 -2.12 -5.20 2.45
CA THR A 22 -3.00 -6.37 2.49
C THR A 22 -2.51 -7.42 1.52
N VAL A 23 -2.76 -8.67 1.83
CA VAL A 23 -2.40 -9.80 0.98
C VAL A 23 -3.57 -10.76 0.90
N THR A 24 -3.73 -11.45 -0.23
CA THR A 24 -4.72 -12.52 -0.34
C THR A 24 -4.07 -13.84 0.06
N VAL A 25 -4.52 -14.41 1.19
CA VAL A 25 -4.12 -15.75 1.65
C VAL A 25 -5.34 -16.66 1.57
N ARG A 26 -5.25 -17.74 0.78
CA ARG A 26 -6.34 -18.72 0.59
C ARG A 26 -7.69 -18.07 0.20
N GLY A 27 -7.66 -17.07 -0.68
CA GLY A 27 -8.85 -16.36 -1.14
C GLY A 27 -9.42 -15.34 -0.16
N LYS A 28 -8.72 -15.04 0.95
CA LYS A 28 -9.11 -14.00 1.90
C LYS A 28 -8.07 -12.89 1.96
N ARG A 29 -8.52 -11.64 1.82
CA ARG A 29 -7.70 -10.44 2.02
C ARG A 29 -7.44 -10.26 3.52
N VAL A 30 -6.18 -10.40 3.93
CA VAL A 30 -5.72 -10.23 5.30
C VAL A 30 -4.61 -9.17 5.33
N PRO A 31 -4.48 -8.40 6.42
CA PRO A 31 -3.34 -7.49 6.57
C PRO A 31 -2.04 -8.30 6.73
N VAL A 32 -0.91 -7.70 6.37
CA VAL A 32 0.40 -8.38 6.40
C VAL A 32 0.77 -8.96 7.78
N GLU A 33 0.34 -8.29 8.85
CA GLU A 33 0.48 -8.72 10.25
C GLU A 33 -0.26 -10.03 10.58
N GLN A 34 -1.28 -10.40 9.79
CA GLN A 34 -2.03 -11.66 9.94
C GLN A 34 -1.51 -12.79 9.03
N VAL A 35 -0.41 -12.56 8.31
CA VAL A 35 0.21 -13.57 7.46
C VAL A 35 0.96 -14.57 8.32
N SER A 36 0.56 -15.85 8.27
CA SER A 36 1.21 -16.93 9.01
C SER A 36 2.68 -17.15 8.62
N ASP A 37 3.01 -16.89 7.35
CA ASP A 37 4.36 -17.02 6.81
C ASP A 37 5.22 -15.79 7.15
N ARG A 38 6.07 -15.91 8.18
CA ARG A 38 6.94 -14.81 8.62
C ARG A 38 7.90 -14.30 7.53
N ARG A 39 8.38 -15.18 6.65
CA ARG A 39 9.25 -14.78 5.53
C ARG A 39 8.50 -13.94 4.50
N ALA A 40 7.28 -14.34 4.18
CA ALA A 40 6.41 -13.60 3.27
C ALA A 40 6.02 -12.25 3.90
N ALA A 41 5.61 -12.25 5.17
CA ALA A 41 5.28 -11.04 5.92
C ALA A 41 6.43 -10.02 5.89
N ALA A 42 7.67 -10.44 6.18
CA ALA A 42 8.84 -9.57 6.13
C ALA A 42 9.09 -9.00 4.72
N ALA A 43 8.95 -9.83 3.68
CA ALA A 43 9.09 -9.37 2.30
C ALA A 43 8.02 -8.34 1.91
N PHE A 44 6.76 -8.55 2.30
CA PHE A 44 5.65 -7.62 2.05
C PHE A 44 5.80 -6.32 2.84
N GLU A 45 6.23 -6.38 4.10
CA GLU A 45 6.55 -5.19 4.89
C GLU A 45 7.68 -4.38 4.26
N GLN A 46 8.74 -5.06 3.80
CA GLN A 46 9.88 -4.41 3.17
C GLN A 46 9.47 -3.76 1.83
N ALA A 47 8.67 -4.46 1.02
CA ALA A 47 8.09 -3.92 -0.21
C ALA A 47 7.21 -2.68 0.08
N ALA A 48 6.39 -2.73 1.12
CA ALA A 48 5.56 -1.60 1.51
C ALA A 48 6.34 -0.39 1.98
N ARG A 49 7.44 -0.60 2.73
CA ARG A 49 8.35 0.49 3.11
C ARG A 49 9.04 1.08 1.88
N ASP A 50 9.44 0.24 0.92
CA ASP A 50 10.05 0.71 -0.34
C ASP A 50 9.05 1.55 -1.15
N VAL A 51 7.82 1.05 -1.32
CA VAL A 51 6.72 1.77 -1.96
C VAL A 51 6.43 3.09 -1.23
N GLY A 52 6.34 3.07 0.11
CA GLY A 52 6.14 4.28 0.91
C GLY A 52 7.25 5.31 0.73
N LYS A 53 8.52 4.88 0.66
CA LYS A 53 9.66 5.77 0.40
C LYS A 53 9.59 6.37 -1.01
N ARG A 54 9.32 5.55 -2.03
CA ARG A 54 9.19 6.00 -3.42
C ARG A 54 8.05 6.99 -3.57
N LEU A 55 6.87 6.65 -3.03
CA LEU A 55 5.69 7.51 -3.10
C LEU A 55 5.84 8.78 -2.27
N GLY A 56 6.53 8.74 -1.13
CA GLY A 56 6.84 9.94 -0.34
C GLY A 56 7.77 10.93 -1.07
N ALA A 57 8.60 10.43 -1.98
CA ALA A 57 9.41 11.26 -2.87
C ALA A 57 8.62 11.81 -4.08
N VAL A 58 7.49 11.20 -4.42
CA VAL A 58 6.62 11.61 -5.53
C VAL A 58 5.60 12.65 -5.06
N LYS A 59 5.49 13.76 -5.80
CA LYS A 59 4.47 14.80 -5.58
C LYS A 59 3.79 15.13 -6.90
N CYS A 60 2.49 15.45 -6.88
CA CYS A 60 1.78 15.93 -8.08
C CYS A 60 2.50 17.22 -8.54
N PRO A 61 2.98 17.31 -9.78
CA PRO A 61 3.71 18.50 -10.25
C PRO A 61 2.84 19.76 -10.24
N GLU A 62 1.51 19.62 -10.29
CA GLU A 62 0.57 20.74 -10.30
C GLU A 62 0.21 21.23 -8.90
N HIS A 63 -0.16 20.30 -8.01
CA HIS A 63 -0.68 20.62 -6.68
C HIS A 63 0.36 20.47 -5.57
N ARG A 64 1.54 19.89 -5.89
CA ARG A 64 2.63 19.53 -4.95
C ARG A 64 2.19 18.65 -3.78
N LYS A 65 1.07 17.95 -3.93
CA LYS A 65 0.52 17.02 -2.93
C LYS A 65 1.11 15.63 -3.13
N PRO A 66 1.52 14.94 -2.05
CA PRO A 66 1.87 13.53 -2.11
C PRO A 66 0.60 12.68 -2.31
N PRO A 67 0.74 11.43 -2.80
CA PRO A 67 -0.35 10.47 -2.73
C PRO A 67 -0.75 10.25 -1.26
N THR A 68 -2.00 9.92 -0.97
CA THR A 68 -2.43 9.58 0.40
C THR A 68 -3.23 8.29 0.39
N ASN A 69 -3.47 7.70 1.56
CA ASN A 69 -4.24 6.45 1.69
C ASN A 69 -3.73 5.33 0.77
N VAL A 70 -2.41 5.11 0.74
CA VAL A 70 -1.81 4.07 -0.10
C VAL A 70 -2.16 2.71 0.44
N ARG A 71 -2.64 1.83 -0.42
CA ARG A 71 -3.04 0.46 -0.15
C ARG A 71 -2.36 -0.43 -1.17
N VAL A 72 -1.49 -1.31 -0.70
CA VAL A 72 -0.86 -2.33 -1.54
C VAL A 72 -1.58 -3.64 -1.27
N HIS A 73 -2.00 -4.32 -2.33
CA HIS A 73 -2.63 -5.62 -2.28
C HIS A 73 -1.79 -6.64 -3.04
N PHE A 74 -1.22 -7.62 -2.33
CA PHE A 74 -0.50 -8.71 -2.98
C PHE A 74 -1.40 -9.92 -3.20
N GLU A 75 -1.47 -10.37 -4.44
CA GLU A 75 -2.16 -11.58 -4.85
C GLU A 75 -1.23 -12.81 -4.76
N PRO A 76 -1.79 -14.01 -4.54
CA PRO A 76 -1.02 -15.26 -4.43
C PRO A 76 -0.34 -15.68 -5.75
N ASN A 77 -0.76 -15.11 -6.90
CA ASN A 77 -0.12 -15.29 -8.19
C ASN A 77 1.16 -14.43 -8.36
N GLY A 78 1.52 -13.62 -7.35
CA GLY A 78 2.66 -12.70 -7.43
C GLY A 78 2.32 -11.33 -8.02
N ALA A 79 1.07 -11.07 -8.41
CA ALA A 79 0.61 -9.74 -8.80
C ALA A 79 0.47 -8.85 -7.57
N ALA A 80 0.77 -7.55 -7.74
CA ALA A 80 0.56 -6.54 -6.71
C ALA A 80 -0.34 -5.45 -7.28
N ASP A 81 -1.49 -5.24 -6.67
CA ASP A 81 -2.40 -4.15 -6.97
C ASP A 81 -2.13 -2.99 -6.01
N LEU A 82 -1.99 -1.79 -6.56
CA LEU A 82 -1.71 -0.58 -5.78
C LEU A 82 -2.88 0.40 -5.92
N ALA A 83 -3.58 0.63 -4.81
CA ALA A 83 -4.59 1.67 -4.71
C ALA A 83 -4.04 2.85 -3.89
N TYR A 84 -4.34 4.08 -4.29
CA TYR A 84 -4.01 5.29 -3.54
C TYR A 84 -4.98 6.40 -3.91
N ASP A 85 -5.13 7.36 -3.01
CA ASP A 85 -5.87 8.58 -3.30
C ASP A 85 -4.99 9.51 -4.13
N SER A 86 -5.50 9.91 -5.29
CA SER A 86 -4.79 10.77 -6.22
C SER A 86 -5.52 12.11 -6.37
N CYS A 87 -4.78 13.21 -6.26
CA CYS A 87 -5.37 14.54 -6.44
C CYS A 87 -5.58 14.91 -7.92
N CYS A 88 -4.95 14.19 -8.84
CA CYS A 88 -4.84 14.55 -10.26
C CYS A 88 -4.38 13.32 -11.07
N GLU A 89 -4.78 13.17 -12.34
CA GLU A 89 -4.31 12.07 -13.21
C GLU A 89 -2.78 12.11 -13.41
N LYS A 90 -2.19 13.31 -13.42
CA LYS A 90 -0.73 13.52 -13.51
C LYS A 90 0.04 12.92 -12.32
N LEU A 91 -0.59 12.85 -11.14
CA LEU A 91 0.00 12.18 -9.99
C LEU A 91 0.05 10.68 -10.25
N GLY A 92 -1.01 10.12 -10.82
CA GLY A 92 -1.03 8.71 -11.16
C GLY A 92 0.05 8.35 -12.17
N GLN A 93 0.26 9.20 -13.17
CA GLN A 93 1.37 9.05 -14.12
C GLN A 93 2.74 9.17 -13.43
N ALA A 94 2.91 10.09 -12.49
CA ALA A 94 4.16 10.25 -11.73
C ALA A 94 4.44 9.05 -10.82
N VAL A 95 3.40 8.51 -10.18
CA VAL A 95 3.48 7.29 -9.35
C VAL A 95 3.83 6.08 -10.20
N GLN A 96 3.16 5.90 -11.35
CA GLN A 96 3.44 4.81 -12.27
C GLN A 96 4.88 4.87 -12.77
N LYS A 97 5.38 6.05 -13.15
CA LYS A 97 6.80 6.24 -13.52
C LYS A 97 7.78 5.93 -12.39
N ALA A 98 7.41 6.16 -11.14
CA ALA A 98 8.27 5.88 -9.99
C ALA A 98 8.30 4.40 -9.59
N LEU A 99 7.26 3.65 -9.95
CA LEU A 99 7.12 2.24 -9.60
C LEU A 99 7.51 1.28 -10.73
N GLY A 100 7.45 1.72 -12.00
CA GLY A 100 7.87 0.97 -13.18
C GLY A 100 6.70 0.36 -13.91
#